data_AF-V4J7N2-F1
#
_entry.id   AF-V4J7N2-F1
#
_cell.length_a   1.000
_cell.length_b   1.000
_cell.length_c   1.000
_cell.angle_alpha   90.00
_cell.angle_beta   90.00
_cell.angle_gamma   90.00
#
_symmetry.space_group_name_H-M   'P 1'
#
loop_
_entity.id
_entity.type
_entity.pdbx_description
1 polymer ?
#
loop_
_entity_poly.entity_id
_entity_poly.type
_entity_poly.pdbx_seq_one_letter_code
_entity_poly.pdbx_strand_id
1 'polypeptide(L)'
;MKYFLFAAMAISIGAIPAGGAPPPEDEPPRLIVLDSLAHFYEPVRFDHQLHIDYADCAECHHHTTASPATDPRCTICHTTATAGASVACRNCHGTKRPSGEDAAKPRPSHRYHIDIVSLAGAYHINCLDCHQAVDAGPIECIDCHAFTEEGKKFFHLTDSLLGSPKNQGADQ
;
A
#
# COMPACT_ATOMS: atom_id res chain seq x y z
N MET A 1 -24.54 -10.70 -76.08
CA MET A 1 -23.88 -9.42 -75.75
C MET A 1 -23.70 -9.35 -74.24
N LYS A 2 -22.43 -9.27 -73.81
CA LYS A 2 -21.87 -8.84 -72.50
C LYS A 2 -22.39 -9.47 -71.19
N TYR A 3 -21.61 -10.44 -70.71
CA TYR A 3 -21.44 -10.81 -69.31
C TYR A 3 -20.90 -9.61 -68.52
N PHE A 4 -21.48 -9.30 -67.36
CA PHE A 4 -20.87 -8.44 -66.34
C PHE A 4 -20.66 -9.26 -65.07
N LEU A 5 -19.40 -9.63 -64.82
CA LEU A 5 -18.92 -10.17 -63.55
C LEU A 5 -18.78 -9.01 -62.57
N PHE A 6 -19.63 -8.95 -61.54
CA PHE A 6 -19.41 -8.08 -60.37
C PHE A 6 -18.64 -8.89 -59.32
N ALA A 7 -17.36 -8.58 -59.17
CA ALA A 7 -16.55 -9.09 -58.07
C ALA A 7 -16.97 -8.39 -56.77
N ALA A 8 -17.63 -9.13 -55.87
CA ALA A 8 -17.95 -8.67 -54.53
C ALA A 8 -16.67 -8.67 -53.68
N MET A 9 -16.07 -7.50 -53.49
CA MET A 9 -14.94 -7.29 -52.59
C MET A 9 -15.49 -7.24 -51.16
N ALA A 10 -15.34 -8.35 -50.43
CA ALA A 10 -15.71 -8.43 -49.01
C ALA A 10 -14.73 -7.57 -48.19
N ILE A 11 -15.20 -6.39 -47.76
CA ILE A 11 -14.48 -5.56 -46.80
C ILE A 11 -14.75 -6.14 -45.42
N SER A 12 -13.82 -6.95 -44.93
CA SER A 12 -13.81 -7.42 -43.55
C SER A 12 -13.51 -6.25 -42.62
N ILE A 13 -14.54 -5.71 -41.98
CA ILE A 13 -14.40 -4.72 -40.90
C ILE A 13 -13.87 -5.49 -39.68
N GLY A 14 -12.55 -5.46 -39.49
CA GLY A 14 -11.92 -5.92 -38.26
C GLY A 14 -12.25 -4.94 -37.13
N ALA A 15 -13.04 -5.39 -36.15
CA ALA A 15 -13.24 -4.65 -34.92
C ALA A 15 -11.92 -4.61 -34.14
N ILE A 16 -11.32 -3.42 -34.06
CA ILE A 16 -10.19 -3.17 -33.16
C ILE A 16 -10.78 -3.12 -31.75
N PRO A 17 -10.37 -4.00 -30.82
CA PRO A 17 -10.79 -3.86 -29.43
C PRO A 17 -10.26 -2.52 -28.92
N ALA A 18 -11.17 -1.70 -28.40
CA ALA A 18 -10.84 -0.49 -27.68
C ALA A 18 -10.08 -0.87 -26.41
N GLY A 19 -8.77 -1.02 -26.52
CA GLY A 19 -7.87 -1.03 -25.38
C GLY A 19 -7.95 0.35 -24.74
N GLY A 20 -8.52 0.43 -23.53
CA GLY A 20 -8.52 1.65 -22.74
C GLY A 20 -7.10 2.16 -22.59
N ALA A 21 -6.89 3.45 -22.84
CA ALA A 21 -5.61 4.10 -22.60
C ALA A 21 -5.22 3.94 -21.12
N PRO A 22 -3.94 3.68 -20.79
CA PRO A 22 -3.48 3.72 -19.41
C PRO A 22 -3.70 5.13 -18.84
N PRO A 23 -4.02 5.26 -17.54
CA PRO A 23 -4.17 6.57 -16.91
C PRO A 23 -2.85 7.37 -16.99
N PRO A 24 -2.92 8.71 -17.03
CA PRO A 24 -1.75 9.58 -17.10
C PRO A 24 -0.84 9.38 -15.87
N GLU A 25 0.47 9.44 -16.08
CA GLU A 25 1.52 9.10 -15.08
C GLU A 25 1.57 10.03 -13.86
N ASP A 26 0.79 11.12 -13.84
CA ASP A 26 0.72 12.10 -12.76
C ASP A 26 -0.45 11.87 -11.77
N GLU A 27 -1.34 10.91 -12.03
CA GLU A 27 -2.45 10.59 -11.14
C GLU A 27 -2.06 9.48 -10.15
N PRO A 28 -2.29 9.65 -8.84
CA PRO A 28 -1.94 8.62 -7.87
C PRO A 28 -2.70 7.32 -8.16
N PRO A 29 -2.05 6.15 -8.04
CA PRO A 29 -2.68 4.89 -8.36
C PRO A 29 -3.87 4.65 -7.43
N ARG A 30 -5.02 4.29 -8.01
CA ARG A 30 -6.22 3.93 -7.23
C ARG A 30 -5.94 2.81 -6.22
N LEU A 31 -5.20 1.78 -6.62
CA LEU A 31 -4.88 0.63 -5.80
C LEU A 31 -3.37 0.52 -5.62
N ILE A 32 -2.93 0.33 -4.37
CA ILE A 32 -1.54 0.10 -4.01
C ILE A 32 -1.45 -1.27 -3.35
N VAL A 33 -0.45 -2.07 -3.71
CA VAL A 33 -0.19 -3.36 -3.05
C VAL A 33 0.99 -3.18 -2.09
N LEU A 34 0.75 -3.40 -0.80
CA LEU A 34 1.76 -3.35 0.25
C LEU A 34 2.34 -4.74 0.47
N ASP A 35 3.37 -5.08 -0.30
CA ASP A 35 3.97 -6.43 -0.36
C ASP A 35 5.36 -6.51 0.30
N SER A 36 5.91 -5.39 0.78
CA SER A 36 7.30 -5.33 1.25
C SER A 36 7.59 -6.17 2.51
N LEU A 37 6.54 -6.72 3.13
CA LEU A 37 6.59 -7.66 4.26
C LEU A 37 5.83 -8.96 3.98
N ALA A 38 5.37 -9.18 2.74
CA ALA A 38 4.59 -10.35 2.36
C ALA A 38 5.46 -11.61 2.43
N HIS A 39 5.26 -12.40 3.48
CA HIS A 39 5.95 -13.67 3.69
C HIS A 39 5.09 -14.63 4.50
N PHE A 40 4.75 -14.25 5.74
CA PHE A 40 3.83 -15.01 6.59
C PHE A 40 2.38 -14.54 6.48
N TYR A 41 2.16 -13.42 5.80
CA TYR A 41 0.86 -12.83 5.52
C TYR A 41 0.82 -12.43 4.05
N GLU A 42 -0.36 -12.49 3.46
CA GLU A 42 -0.64 -12.02 2.11
C GLU A 42 -0.42 -10.49 2.02
N PRO A 43 -0.11 -9.94 0.83
CA PRO A 43 -0.02 -8.50 0.65
C PRO A 43 -1.34 -7.79 0.97
N VAL A 44 -1.26 -6.60 1.57
CA VAL A 44 -2.44 -5.74 1.76
C VAL A 44 -2.74 -5.05 0.42
N ARG A 45 -3.98 -5.15 -0.05
CA ARG A 45 -4.48 -4.37 -1.18
C ARG A 45 -5.13 -3.10 -0.63
N PHE A 46 -4.48 -1.97 -0.82
CA PHE A 46 -4.88 -0.67 -0.30
C PHE A 46 -5.58 0.15 -1.41
N ASP A 47 -6.86 0.45 -1.25
CA ASP A 47 -7.59 1.34 -2.16
C ASP A 47 -7.32 2.80 -1.79
N HIS A 48 -6.27 3.38 -2.38
CA HIS A 48 -5.85 4.75 -2.15
C HIS A 48 -6.96 5.75 -2.46
N GLN A 49 -7.73 5.54 -3.54
CA GLN A 49 -8.81 6.44 -3.92
C GLN A 49 -9.92 6.47 -2.87
N LEU A 50 -10.26 5.30 -2.32
CA LEU A 50 -11.24 5.23 -1.23
C LEU A 50 -10.74 5.96 0.02
N HIS A 51 -9.46 5.82 0.37
CA HIS A 51 -8.95 6.39 1.62
C HIS A 51 -8.80 7.91 1.57
N ILE A 52 -8.54 8.52 0.41
CA ILE A 52 -8.47 9.99 0.30
C ILE A 52 -9.84 10.68 0.40
N ASP A 53 -10.94 9.93 0.39
CA ASP A 53 -12.27 10.46 0.71
C ASP A 53 -12.47 10.62 2.25
N TYR A 54 -11.61 9.99 3.06
CA TYR A 54 -11.69 9.99 4.53
C TYR A 54 -10.49 10.64 5.23
N ALA A 55 -9.36 10.82 4.52
CA ALA A 55 -8.11 11.29 5.10
C ALA A 55 -7.38 12.30 4.19
N ASP A 56 -6.70 13.25 4.81
CA ASP A 56 -5.84 14.21 4.11
C ASP A 56 -4.51 13.53 3.69
N CYS A 57 -3.90 14.00 2.59
CA CYS A 57 -2.62 13.45 2.09
C CYS A 57 -1.53 13.41 3.17
N ALA A 58 -1.49 14.43 4.03
CA ALA A 58 -0.49 14.57 5.09
C ALA A 58 -0.68 13.58 6.26
N GLU A 59 -1.89 13.03 6.42
CA GLU A 59 -2.19 12.04 7.46
C GLU A 59 -1.56 10.68 7.15
N CYS A 60 -1.51 10.30 5.87
CA CYS A 60 -0.81 9.08 5.44
C CYS A 60 0.67 9.33 5.07
N HIS A 61 0.98 10.50 4.53
CA HIS A 61 2.33 10.89 4.14
C HIS A 61 2.89 11.90 5.15
N HIS A 62 3.55 11.38 6.20
CA HIS A 62 4.19 12.16 7.28
C HIS A 62 4.71 13.52 6.79
N HIS A 63 4.43 14.61 7.52
CA HIS A 63 4.41 16.05 7.19
C HIS A 63 5.56 16.69 6.36
N THR A 64 6.47 15.91 5.77
CA THR A 64 7.50 16.32 4.80
C THR A 64 7.52 15.50 3.51
N THR A 65 6.71 14.44 3.43
CA THR A 65 6.74 13.46 2.32
C THR A 65 5.74 13.76 1.22
N ALA A 66 4.51 14.21 1.53
CA ALA A 66 3.56 14.68 0.51
C ALA A 66 3.47 16.22 0.40
N SER A 67 4.00 16.93 1.37
CA SER A 67 3.99 18.40 1.39
C SER A 67 5.24 18.91 2.10
N PRO A 68 5.70 20.12 1.77
CA PRO A 68 6.81 20.74 2.48
C PRO A 68 6.51 20.85 3.98
N ALA A 69 7.53 20.70 4.82
CA ALA A 69 7.40 20.99 6.25
C ALA A 69 6.93 22.44 6.45
N THR A 70 5.84 22.62 7.18
CA THR A 70 5.34 23.95 7.55
C THR A 70 5.69 24.33 9.00
N ASP A 71 6.00 23.34 9.85
CA ASP A 71 6.44 23.57 11.23
C ASP A 71 7.87 24.15 11.26
N PRO A 72 8.09 25.34 11.85
CA PRO A 72 9.42 25.96 11.96
C PRO A 72 10.48 25.08 12.62
N ARG A 73 10.10 24.12 13.47
CA ARG A 73 11.04 23.17 14.12
C ARG A 73 11.57 22.14 13.13
N CYS A 74 10.77 21.77 12.14
CA CYS A 74 11.13 20.76 11.13
C CYS A 74 11.91 21.38 9.97
N THR A 75 11.59 22.62 9.58
CA THR A 75 12.23 23.30 8.44
C THR A 75 13.68 23.69 8.70
N ILE A 76 14.14 23.74 9.96
CA ILE A 76 15.55 23.99 10.33
C ILE A 76 16.49 22.95 9.69
N CYS A 77 16.03 21.70 9.58
CA CYS A 77 16.78 20.60 8.95
C CYS A 77 16.16 20.18 7.60
N HIS A 78 14.84 20.26 7.43
CA HIS A 78 14.14 20.00 6.17
C HIS A 78 13.93 21.28 5.35
N THR A 79 15.02 21.98 5.06
CA THR A 79 15.02 23.30 4.37
C THR A 79 14.60 23.22 2.90
N THR A 80 14.75 22.05 2.28
CA THR A 80 14.35 21.73 0.90
C THR A 80 13.41 20.53 0.88
N ALA A 81 12.36 20.53 1.71
CA ALA A 81 11.30 19.54 1.59
C ALA A 81 10.51 19.78 0.28
N THR A 82 11.13 19.50 -0.87
CA THR A 82 10.37 18.94 -1.99
C THR A 82 9.56 17.81 -1.41
N ALA A 83 8.25 17.75 -1.70
CA ALA A 83 7.45 16.55 -1.46
C ALA A 83 8.34 15.35 -1.79
N GLY A 84 8.59 14.50 -0.79
CA GLY A 84 9.65 13.51 -0.85
C GLY A 84 9.57 12.74 -2.15
N ALA A 85 10.71 12.60 -2.84
CA ALA A 85 10.82 11.85 -4.10
C ALA A 85 10.30 10.41 -3.98
N SER A 86 10.08 9.92 -2.75
CA SER A 86 9.31 8.73 -2.48
C SER A 86 8.55 8.83 -1.16
N VAL A 87 7.26 8.56 -1.24
CA VAL A 87 6.32 8.46 -0.12
C VAL A 87 6.25 7.04 0.48
N ALA A 88 7.12 6.14 0.05
CA ALA A 88 7.11 4.76 0.50
C ALA A 88 7.65 4.64 1.93
N CYS A 89 6.83 4.13 2.85
CA CYS A 89 7.15 3.97 4.27
C CYS A 89 8.49 3.23 4.49
N ARG A 90 8.79 2.24 3.64
CA ARG A 90 10.01 1.40 3.71
C ARG A 90 11.32 2.16 3.55
N ASN A 91 11.30 3.37 3.01
CA ASN A 91 12.52 4.16 2.83
C ASN A 91 13.03 4.73 4.15
N CYS A 92 12.15 4.89 5.14
CA CYS A 92 12.50 5.34 6.47
C CYS A 92 12.31 4.23 7.51
N HIS A 93 11.30 3.37 7.34
CA HIS A 93 11.00 2.27 8.25
C HIS A 93 11.56 0.95 7.74
N GLY A 94 12.52 0.38 8.47
CA GLY A 94 13.15 -0.89 8.08
C GLY A 94 12.21 -2.09 8.22
N THR A 95 12.33 -3.06 7.32
CA THR A 95 11.57 -4.32 7.37
C THR A 95 11.97 -5.22 8.54
N LYS A 96 13.17 -5.02 9.09
CA LYS A 96 13.68 -5.77 10.25
C LYS A 96 12.90 -5.38 11.51
N ARG A 97 12.31 -6.36 12.19
CA ARG A 97 11.78 -6.17 13.55
C ARG A 97 12.96 -5.95 14.51
N PRO A 98 12.94 -4.90 15.35
CA PRO A 98 13.97 -4.69 16.36
C PRO A 98 14.06 -5.92 17.26
N SER A 99 15.26 -6.48 17.38
CA SER A 99 15.54 -7.53 18.38
C SER A 99 15.94 -6.91 19.71
N GLY A 100 16.01 -7.72 20.77
CA GLY A 100 16.56 -7.28 22.05
C GLY A 100 18.00 -6.75 21.93
N GLU A 101 18.77 -7.24 20.96
CA GLU A 101 20.13 -6.76 20.66
C GLU A 101 20.12 -5.38 20.01
N ASP A 102 19.09 -5.07 19.20
CA ASP A 102 18.94 -3.75 18.59
C ASP A 102 18.58 -2.69 19.66
N ALA A 103 17.87 -3.07 20.72
CA ALA A 103 17.56 -2.20 21.85
C ALA A 103 18.81 -1.83 22.69
N ALA A 104 19.85 -2.66 22.65
CA ALA A 104 21.10 -2.43 23.37
C ALA A 104 22.10 -1.50 22.62
N LYS A 105 21.85 -1.20 21.35
CA LYS A 105 22.75 -0.34 20.55
C LYS A 105 22.55 1.13 20.92
N PRO A 106 23.64 1.92 21.05
CA PRO A 106 23.53 3.36 21.23
C PRO A 106 22.71 3.98 20.09
N ARG A 107 21.72 4.79 20.44
CA ARG A 107 20.96 5.54 19.43
C ARG A 107 21.90 6.54 18.76
N PRO A 108 21.97 6.60 17.42
CA PRO A 108 22.83 7.57 16.74
C PRO A 108 22.41 8.99 17.11
N SER A 109 23.37 9.80 17.55
CA SER A 109 23.17 11.17 18.04
C SER A 109 22.62 12.14 16.98
N HIS A 110 22.60 11.73 15.70
CA HIS A 110 22.14 12.53 14.57
C HIS A 110 20.73 12.17 14.09
N ARG A 111 20.01 11.26 14.76
CA ARG A 111 18.59 11.00 14.45
C ARG A 111 17.72 11.89 15.32
N TYR A 112 17.11 12.90 14.69
CA TYR A 112 16.10 13.74 15.33
C TYR A 112 14.80 12.97 15.60
N HIS A 113 14.50 11.95 14.79
CA HIS A 113 13.42 10.99 15.03
C HIS A 113 13.94 9.78 15.81
N ILE A 114 13.63 9.74 17.11
CA ILE A 114 14.01 8.65 18.04
C ILE A 114 12.96 7.53 18.10
N ASP A 115 11.88 7.72 17.38
CA ASP A 115 10.60 7.01 17.39
C ASP A 115 10.33 6.25 16.08
N ILE A 116 11.33 6.13 15.21
CA ILE A 116 11.21 5.34 13.97
C ILE A 116 11.04 3.86 14.32
N VAL A 117 9.81 3.38 14.21
CA VAL A 117 9.43 1.96 14.34
C VAL A 117 9.81 1.15 13.10
N SER A 118 9.71 -0.18 13.19
CA SER A 118 9.80 -1.04 12.00
C SER A 118 8.66 -0.77 11.01
N LEU A 119 8.82 -1.22 9.77
CA LEU A 119 7.81 -1.07 8.73
C LEU A 119 6.46 -1.69 9.13
N ALA A 120 6.48 -2.85 9.80
CA ALA A 120 5.26 -3.47 10.31
C ALA A 120 4.57 -2.58 11.36
N GLY A 121 5.35 -1.98 12.26
CA GLY A 121 4.83 -1.04 13.26
C GLY A 121 4.25 0.22 12.62
N ALA A 122 4.93 0.77 11.61
CA ALA A 122 4.45 1.96 10.89
C ALA A 122 3.10 1.71 10.21
N TYR A 123 2.95 0.57 9.53
CA TYR A 123 1.66 0.19 8.94
C TYR A 123 0.57 0.01 10.00
N HIS A 124 0.83 -0.77 11.05
CA HIS A 124 -0.19 -1.04 12.06
C HIS A 124 -0.64 0.22 12.81
N ILE A 125 0.30 1.08 13.21
CA ILE A 125 -0.02 2.35 13.88
C ILE A 125 -0.88 3.20 12.94
N ASN A 126 -0.43 3.45 11.71
CA ASN A 126 -1.14 4.33 10.79
C ASN A 126 -2.54 3.81 10.43
N CYS A 127 -2.66 2.52 10.10
CA CYS A 127 -3.93 1.94 9.67
C CYS A 127 -4.90 1.74 10.84
N LEU A 128 -4.45 1.12 11.94
CA LEU A 128 -5.33 0.79 13.06
C LEU A 128 -5.75 2.05 13.82
N ASP A 129 -4.85 3.01 14.05
CA ASP A 129 -5.20 4.21 14.81
C ASP A 129 -6.27 5.03 14.07
N CYS A 130 -6.16 5.18 12.76
CA CYS A 130 -7.18 5.86 11.96
C CYS A 130 -8.49 5.08 11.97
N HIS A 131 -8.48 3.78 11.67
CA HIS A 131 -9.70 2.96 11.66
C HIS A 131 -10.42 2.97 13.02
N GLN A 132 -9.67 2.95 14.11
CA GLN A 132 -10.22 3.08 15.46
C GLN A 132 -10.76 4.49 15.74
N ALA A 133 -10.06 5.54 15.30
CA ALA A 133 -10.46 6.92 15.53
C ALA A 133 -11.76 7.29 14.80
N VAL A 134 -11.96 6.75 13.60
CA VAL A 134 -13.16 7.01 12.79
C VAL A 134 -14.24 5.94 12.92
N ASP A 135 -13.99 4.88 13.72
CA ASP A 135 -14.87 3.72 13.90
C ASP A 135 -15.29 3.08 12.56
N ALA A 136 -14.35 2.95 11.62
CA ALA A 136 -14.57 2.37 10.30
C ALA A 136 -13.33 1.65 9.77
N GLY A 137 -13.55 0.63 8.96
CA GLY A 137 -12.48 -0.20 8.38
C GLY A 137 -12.06 -1.39 9.26
N PRO A 138 -11.18 -2.26 8.75
CA PRO A 138 -10.75 -3.46 9.46
C PRO A 138 -9.79 -3.15 10.62
N ILE A 139 -10.08 -3.70 11.79
CA ILE A 139 -9.18 -3.66 12.97
C ILE A 139 -8.77 -5.05 13.47
N GLU A 140 -9.36 -6.10 12.88
CA GLU A 140 -9.06 -7.50 13.22
C GLU A 140 -7.82 -7.99 12.47
N CYS A 141 -7.09 -8.93 13.10
CA CYS A 141 -5.75 -9.35 12.69
C CYS A 141 -5.62 -9.82 11.24
N ILE A 142 -6.68 -10.44 10.70
CA ILE A 142 -6.67 -11.09 9.37
C ILE A 142 -7.58 -10.40 8.37
N ASP A 143 -8.20 -9.29 8.73
CA ASP A 143 -9.14 -8.59 7.86
C ASP A 143 -8.40 -7.64 6.90
N CYS A 144 -7.18 -7.22 7.24
CA CYS A 144 -6.30 -6.45 6.36
C CYS A 144 -5.44 -7.36 5.47
N HIS A 145 -4.93 -8.45 6.03
CA HIS A 145 -4.04 -9.41 5.37
C HIS A 145 -4.23 -10.82 5.94
N ALA A 146 -4.53 -11.79 5.08
CA ALA A 146 -4.67 -13.19 5.50
C ALA A 146 -3.31 -13.85 5.74
N PHE A 147 -3.28 -14.99 6.44
CA PHE A 147 -2.08 -15.80 6.55
C PHE A 147 -1.76 -16.51 5.23
N THR A 148 -0.47 -16.54 4.86
CA THR A 148 0.04 -17.48 3.85
C THR A 148 0.12 -18.90 4.43
N GLU A 149 0.33 -19.91 3.58
CA GLU A 149 0.57 -21.28 4.06
C GLU A 149 1.84 -21.39 4.92
N GLU A 150 2.89 -20.66 4.57
CA GLU A 150 4.11 -20.52 5.36
C GLU A 150 3.82 -19.88 6.72
N GLY A 151 2.99 -18.83 6.73
CA GLY A 151 2.57 -18.16 7.95
C GLY A 151 1.79 -19.08 8.88
N LYS A 152 0.81 -19.82 8.35
CA LYS A 152 0.05 -20.81 9.12
C LYS A 152 0.96 -21.83 9.78
N LYS A 153 1.96 -22.35 9.05
CA LYS A 153 2.96 -23.28 9.58
C LYS A 153 3.84 -22.64 10.64
N PHE A 154 4.34 -21.43 10.40
CA PHE A 154 5.23 -20.71 11.30
C PHE A 154 4.55 -20.38 12.63
N PHE A 155 3.28 -19.95 12.60
CA PHE A 155 2.50 -19.62 13.80
C PHE A 155 1.75 -20.82 14.40
N HIS A 156 1.97 -22.03 13.87
CA HIS A 156 1.32 -23.26 14.32
C HIS A 156 -0.22 -23.17 14.38
N LEU A 157 -0.81 -22.53 13.36
CA LEU A 157 -2.25 -22.36 13.27
C LEU A 157 -2.89 -23.68 12.84
N THR A 158 -3.74 -24.24 13.69
CA THR A 158 -4.62 -25.35 13.35
C THR A 158 -5.94 -24.82 12.80
N ASP A 159 -6.69 -25.65 12.08
CA ASP A 159 -8.03 -25.27 11.58
C ASP A 159 -8.99 -24.82 12.70
N SER A 160 -8.76 -25.28 13.93
CA SER A 160 -9.52 -24.85 15.12
C SER A 160 -9.14 -23.45 15.63
N LEU A 161 -7.95 -22.95 15.29
CA LEU A 161 -7.43 -21.63 15.71
C LEU A 161 -7.66 -20.54 14.66
N LEU A 162 -7.94 -20.92 13.40
CA LEU A 162 -8.16 -19.97 12.31
C LEU A 162 -9.54 -19.31 12.34
N GLY A 163 -10.45 -19.72 13.23
CA GLY A 163 -11.84 -19.22 13.24
C GLY A 163 -12.57 -19.55 11.94
N SER A 164 -13.90 -19.43 11.93
CA SER A 164 -14.71 -19.74 10.74
C SER A 164 -14.26 -18.90 9.52
N PRO A 165 -14.32 -19.46 8.30
CA PRO A 165 -13.80 -18.81 7.10
C PRO A 165 -14.64 -17.57 6.77
N LYS A 166 -14.13 -16.38 7.09
CA LYS A 166 -14.77 -15.11 6.68
C LYS A 166 -14.01 -14.38 5.57
N ASN A 167 -12.87 -14.91 5.13
CA ASN A 167 -11.94 -14.16 4.28
C ASN A 167 -11.04 -15.07 3.40
N GLN A 168 -11.43 -16.32 3.16
CA GLN A 168 -10.83 -17.13 2.10
C GLN A 168 -11.50 -16.76 0.76
N GLY A 169 -10.97 -15.73 0.10
CA GLY A 169 -11.21 -15.44 -1.31
C GLY A 169 -12.60 -14.91 -1.66
N ALA A 170 -12.74 -13.58 -1.71
CA ALA A 170 -13.71 -12.94 -2.60
C ALA A 170 -12.96 -12.57 -3.89
N ASP A 171 -12.90 -13.53 -4.81
CA ASP A 171 -12.71 -13.25 -6.23
C ASP A 171 -14.08 -12.78 -6.75
N GLN A 172 -14.29 -11.45 -6.77
CA GLN A 172 -15.31 -10.74 -7.56
C GLN A 172 -14.79 -9.36 -7.95
#